data_AF-A0A4Q3NF99-F1
#
_entry.id   AF-A0A4Q3NF99-F1
#
_cell.length_a   1.000
_cell.length_b   1.000
_cell.length_c   1.000
_cell.angle_alpha   90.00
_cell.angle_beta   90.00
_cell.angle_gamma   90.00
#
_symmetry.space_group_name_H-M   'P 1'
#
loop_
_entity.id
_entity.type
_entity.pdbx_description
1 polymer ?
#
loop_
_entity_poly.entity_id
_entity_poly.type
_entity_poly.pdbx_seq_one_letter_code
_entity_poly.pdbx_strand_id
1 'polypeptide(L)'
;MKFVSERAPAGAAATHLWVMLPGAYMKPADFIEAGFVQAVRSRGLPHDIVLLEANIAEVADGSALQLLQQFLCNEVAPGRRVCLLGISLGAHLAMACLARAAQGGEQARAARRVEAAVRPAPAP
;
A
#
# COMPACT_ATOMS: atom_id res chain seq x y z
N MET A 1 -12.03 -0.61 7.79
CA MET A 1 -10.62 -0.42 7.35
C MET A 1 -9.60 -0.79 8.42
N LYS A 2 -8.52 -1.49 8.05
CA LYS A 2 -7.33 -1.74 8.88
C LYS A 2 -6.12 -2.07 7.99
N PHE A 3 -4.93 -2.09 8.59
CA PHE A 3 -3.72 -2.57 7.95
C PHE A 3 -3.31 -3.93 8.53
N VAL A 4 -2.91 -4.85 7.67
CA VAL A 4 -2.28 -6.12 8.06
C VAL A 4 -0.82 -6.07 7.66
N SER A 5 0.09 -6.27 8.62
CA SER A 5 1.52 -6.08 8.43
C SER A 5 2.27 -7.41 8.40
N GLU A 6 3.08 -7.59 7.37
CA GLU A 6 3.94 -8.74 7.13
C GLU A 6 5.40 -8.27 7.10
N ARG A 7 6.11 -8.50 8.21
CA ARG A 7 7.50 -8.05 8.36
C ARG A 7 8.46 -8.90 7.53
N ALA A 8 9.53 -8.28 7.04
CA ALA A 8 10.64 -9.03 6.46
C ALA A 8 11.24 -10.00 7.50
N PRO A 9 11.84 -11.12 7.08
CA PRO A 9 12.49 -12.07 7.99
C PRO A 9 13.52 -11.38 8.91
N ALA A 10 13.64 -11.88 10.14
CA ALA A 10 14.55 -11.33 11.14
C ALA A 10 16.01 -11.30 10.61
N GLY A 11 16.69 -10.17 10.82
CA GLY A 11 18.07 -9.94 10.35
C GLY A 11 18.16 -9.17 9.02
N ALA A 12 17.06 -8.96 8.30
CA ALA A 12 17.04 -8.10 7.12
C ALA A 12 16.69 -6.65 7.50
N ALA A 13 17.56 -5.69 7.19
CA ALA A 13 17.23 -4.27 7.29
C ALA A 13 16.26 -3.90 6.15
N ALA A 14 14.95 -3.94 6.42
CA ALA A 14 13.92 -3.67 5.43
C ALA A 14 13.85 -2.16 5.10
N THR A 15 14.66 -1.72 4.12
CA THR A 15 14.70 -0.32 3.66
C THR A 15 13.49 0.09 2.81
N HIS A 16 12.70 -0.90 2.37
CA HIS A 16 11.51 -0.70 1.55
C HIS A 16 10.26 -1.22 2.27
N LEU A 17 9.15 -0.51 2.07
CA LEU A 17 7.80 -0.89 2.50
C LEU A 17 6.91 -0.98 1.26
N TRP A 18 6.25 -2.12 1.07
CA TRP A 18 5.23 -2.29 0.03
C TRP A 18 3.85 -2.23 0.66
N VAL A 19 3.01 -1.30 0.20
CA VAL A 19 1.62 -1.19 0.64
C VAL A 19 0.73 -1.72 -0.49
N MET A 20 0.12 -2.88 -0.30
CA MET A 20 -0.80 -3.48 -1.26
C MET A 20 -2.20 -2.95 -1.02
N LEU A 21 -2.82 -2.45 -2.09
CA LEU A 21 -4.13 -1.82 -2.07
C LEU A 21 -5.14 -2.70 -2.83
N PRO A 22 -6.29 -3.02 -2.22
CA PRO A 22 -7.19 -4.09 -2.67
C PRO A 22 -7.99 -3.72 -3.91
N GLY A 23 -8.46 -4.73 -4.64
CA GLY A 23 -9.61 -4.58 -5.53
C GLY A 23 -10.91 -4.41 -4.74
N ALA A 24 -12.00 -4.06 -5.43
CA ALA A 24 -13.28 -3.67 -4.82
C ALA A 24 -13.87 -4.63 -3.77
N TYR A 25 -13.63 -5.94 -3.93
CA TYR A 25 -14.13 -6.99 -3.04
C TYR A 25 -13.01 -7.79 -2.38
N MET A 26 -11.76 -7.33 -2.50
CA MET A 26 -10.61 -8.02 -1.94
C MET A 26 -10.40 -7.64 -0.48
N LYS A 27 -10.07 -8.64 0.31
CA LYS A 27 -9.59 -8.52 1.69
C LYS A 27 -8.07 -8.78 1.73
N PRO A 28 -7.38 -8.37 2.81
CA PRO A 28 -5.97 -8.72 3.00
C PRO A 28 -5.69 -10.23 2.90
N ALA A 29 -6.61 -11.07 3.36
CA ALA A 29 -6.49 -12.54 3.25
C ALA A 29 -6.35 -13.02 1.80
N ASP A 30 -7.05 -12.38 0.85
CA ASP A 30 -7.01 -12.78 -0.56
C ASP A 30 -5.62 -12.58 -1.17
N PHE A 31 -4.86 -11.56 -0.73
CA PHE A 31 -3.46 -11.38 -1.15
C PHE A 31 -2.55 -12.49 -0.62
N ILE A 32 -2.79 -12.93 0.62
CA ILE A 32 -2.01 -13.97 1.28
C ILE A 32 -2.31 -15.32 0.62
N GLU A 33 -3.59 -15.64 0.44
CA GLU A 33 -4.07 -16.87 -0.21
C GLU A 33 -3.62 -16.96 -1.66
N ALA A 34 -3.65 -15.85 -2.41
CA ALA A 34 -3.11 -15.78 -3.77
C ALA A 34 -1.57 -15.83 -3.84
N GLY A 35 -0.87 -15.88 -2.70
CA GLY A 35 0.57 -16.09 -2.63
C GLY A 35 1.43 -14.84 -2.88
N PHE A 36 0.87 -13.63 -2.81
CA PHE A 36 1.64 -12.39 -3.04
C PHE A 36 2.77 -12.26 -2.01
N VAL A 37 2.45 -12.42 -0.72
CA VAL A 37 3.43 -12.35 0.37
C VAL A 37 4.48 -13.44 0.20
N GLN A 38 4.05 -14.67 -0.08
CA GLN A 38 4.95 -15.81 -0.30
C GLN A 38 5.91 -15.56 -1.47
N ALA A 39 5.44 -14.97 -2.58
CA ALA A 39 6.27 -14.67 -3.74
C ALA A 39 7.37 -13.63 -3.44
N VAL A 40 7.10 -12.66 -2.55
CA VAL A 40 8.15 -11.73 -2.09
C VAL A 40 9.20 -12.47 -1.26
N ARG A 41 8.75 -13.36 -0.37
CA ARG A 41 9.65 -14.14 0.51
C ARG A 41 10.49 -15.15 -0.26
N SER A 42 9.91 -15.88 -1.22
CA SER A 42 10.64 -16.88 -2.01
C SER A 42 11.73 -16.26 -2.90
N ARG A 43 11.59 -14.99 -3.26
CA ARG A 43 12.60 -14.21 -3.99
C ARG A 43 13.67 -13.58 -3.09
N GLY A 44 13.60 -13.79 -1.78
CA GLY A 44 14.56 -13.23 -0.82
C GLY A 44 14.50 -11.71 -0.72
N LEU A 45 13.38 -11.07 -1.08
CA LEU A 45 13.26 -9.62 -1.05
C LEU A 45 13.07 -9.13 0.40
N PRO A 46 13.96 -8.27 0.92
CA PRO A 46 13.91 -7.78 2.30
C PRO A 46 12.94 -6.61 2.43
N HIS A 47 11.66 -6.85 2.13
CA HIS A 47 10.63 -5.81 2.12
C HIS A 47 9.57 -6.12 3.18
N ASP A 48 9.23 -5.12 4.00
CA ASP A 48 7.98 -5.22 4.75
C ASP A 48 6.83 -5.03 3.78
N ILE A 49 5.74 -5.74 4.04
CA ILE A 49 4.51 -5.65 3.28
C ILE A 49 3.41 -5.23 4.23
N VAL A 50 2.58 -4.32 3.78
CA VAL A 50 1.37 -3.88 4.47
C VAL A 50 0.21 -4.04 3.51
N LEU A 51 -0.86 -4.68 3.95
CA LEU A 51 -2.06 -4.93 3.18
C LEU A 51 -3.16 -4.03 3.73
N LEU A 52 -3.72 -3.15 2.90
CA LEU A 52 -4.86 -2.32 3.29
C LEU A 52 -6.17 -3.08 3.09
N GLU A 53 -7.03 -3.09 4.09
CA GLU A 53 -8.44 -3.44 3.93
C GLU A 53 -9.25 -2.17 3.65
N ALA A 54 -9.80 -2.07 2.44
CA ALA A 54 -10.67 -0.98 2.00
C ALA A 54 -11.73 -1.50 1.02
N ASN A 55 -12.93 -0.93 1.07
CA ASN A 55 -14.04 -1.26 0.16
C ASN A 55 -14.43 -0.06 -0.73
N ILE A 56 -15.36 -0.28 -1.67
CA ILE A 56 -15.83 0.76 -2.60
C ILE A 56 -16.37 1.99 -1.87
N ALA A 57 -17.19 1.81 -0.83
CA ALA A 57 -17.83 2.91 -0.13
C ALA A 57 -16.78 3.81 0.55
N GLU A 58 -15.81 3.20 1.22
CA GLU A 58 -14.71 3.90 1.91
C GLU A 58 -13.76 4.63 0.94
N VAL A 59 -13.60 4.12 -0.28
CA VAL A 59 -12.84 4.82 -1.32
C VAL A 59 -13.66 5.95 -1.94
N ALA A 60 -14.96 5.75 -2.14
CA ALA A 60 -15.86 6.74 -2.73
C ALA A 60 -16.08 7.95 -1.80
N ASP A 61 -16.20 7.73 -0.48
CA ASP A 61 -16.35 8.80 0.51
C ASP A 61 -15.02 9.45 0.93
N GLY A 62 -13.89 8.92 0.45
CA GLY A 62 -12.55 9.44 0.69
C GLY A 62 -11.92 9.04 2.03
N SER A 63 -12.62 8.29 2.88
CA SER A 63 -12.11 7.85 4.18
C SER A 63 -10.89 6.92 4.05
N ALA A 64 -10.87 6.05 3.04
CA ALA A 64 -9.73 5.18 2.74
C ALA A 64 -8.48 5.98 2.31
N LEU A 65 -8.67 7.07 1.57
CA LEU A 65 -7.58 7.97 1.17
C LEU A 65 -6.99 8.67 2.39
N GLN A 66 -7.85 9.21 3.25
CA GLN A 66 -7.41 9.87 4.48
C GLN A 66 -6.63 8.91 5.38
N LEU A 67 -7.13 7.68 5.56
CA LEU A 67 -6.46 6.66 6.36
C LEU A 67 -5.10 6.28 5.79
N LEU A 68 -5.01 6.08 4.46
CA LEU A 68 -3.74 5.78 3.79
C LEU A 68 -2.72 6.91 4.01
N GLN A 69 -3.13 8.17 3.87
CA GLN A 69 -2.23 9.30 4.10
C GLN A 69 -1.75 9.39 5.55
N GLN A 70 -2.64 9.16 6.52
CA GLN A 70 -2.27 9.13 7.94
C GLN A 70 -1.27 8.01 8.23
N PHE A 71 -1.49 6.82 7.70
CA PHE A 71 -0.54 5.70 7.81
C PHE A 71 0.84 6.06 7.25
N LEU A 72 0.88 6.65 6.05
CA LEU A 72 2.14 7.06 5.42
C LEU A 72 2.88 8.14 6.21
N CYS A 73 2.18 8.98 6.96
CA CYS A 73 2.79 10.02 7.79
C CYS A 73 3.31 9.49 9.13
N ASN A 74 2.56 8.58 9.76
CA ASN A 74 2.81 8.16 11.13
C ASN A 74 3.71 6.93 11.23
N GLU A 75 3.50 5.95 10.35
CA GLU A 75 4.09 4.60 10.48
C GLU A 75 5.34 4.40 9.60
N VAL A 76 5.57 5.31 8.65
CA VAL A 76 6.72 5.22 7.75
C VAL A 76 7.89 5.99 8.33
N ALA A 77 8.86 5.25 8.87
CA ALA A 77 10.10 5.81 9.38
C ALA A 77 10.78 6.75 8.36
N PRO A 78 11.35 7.89 8.81
CA PRO A 78 12.08 8.79 7.93
C PRO A 78 13.20 8.07 7.16
N GLY A 79 13.24 8.24 5.85
CA GLY A 79 14.27 7.63 4.98
C GLY A 79 13.85 6.31 4.33
N ARG A 80 12.73 5.72 4.75
CA ARG A 80 12.18 4.51 4.16
C ARG A 80 11.57 4.79 2.78
N ARG A 81 11.80 3.90 1.81
CA ARG A 81 11.15 3.96 0.50
C ARG A 81 9.82 3.22 0.56
N VAL A 82 8.76 3.81 0.03
CA VAL A 82 7.42 3.20 0.03
C VAL A 82 6.97 2.96 -1.40
N CYS A 83 6.41 1.79 -1.66
CA CYS A 83 5.77 1.46 -2.93
C CYS A 83 4.29 1.14 -2.70
N LEU A 84 3.38 1.86 -3.35
CA LEU A 84 1.95 1.52 -3.40
C LEU A 84 1.70 0.56 -4.56
N LEU A 85 1.17 -0.62 -4.25
CA LEU A 85 0.86 -1.67 -5.21
C LEU A 85 -0.66 -1.83 -5.31
N GLY A 86 -1.27 -1.14 -6.28
CA GLY A 86 -2.74 -1.06 -6.38
C GLY A 86 -3.33 -1.98 -7.44
N ILE A 87 -4.40 -2.70 -7.07
CA ILE A 87 -5.26 -3.48 -7.98
C ILE A 87 -6.61 -2.78 -8.10
N SER A 88 -7.02 -2.42 -9.32
CA SER A 88 -8.36 -1.84 -9.61
C SER A 88 -8.71 -0.66 -8.67
N LEU A 89 -9.61 -0.86 -7.69
CA LEU A 89 -9.96 0.12 -6.68
C LEU A 89 -8.72 0.67 -5.95
N GLY A 90 -7.78 -0.19 -5.59
CA GLY A 90 -6.53 0.17 -4.95
C GLY A 90 -5.60 0.98 -5.84
N ALA A 91 -5.66 0.79 -7.17
CA ALA A 91 -4.93 1.63 -8.11
C ALA A 91 -5.47 3.05 -8.14
N HIS A 92 -6.80 3.21 -8.14
CA HIS A 92 -7.44 4.51 -8.02
C HIS A 92 -7.02 5.22 -6.72
N LEU A 93 -7.02 4.48 -5.60
CA LEU A 93 -6.60 4.99 -4.30
C LEU A 93 -5.13 5.45 -4.28
N ALA A 94 -4.22 4.67 -4.88
CA ALA A 94 -2.81 5.05 -5.01
C ALA A 94 -2.64 6.37 -5.79
N MET A 95 -3.34 6.49 -6.92
CA MET A 95 -3.28 7.69 -7.76
C MET A 95 -3.83 8.91 -7.03
N ALA A 96 -4.95 8.77 -6.31
CA ALA A 96 -5.51 9.85 -5.50
C ALA A 96 -4.53 10.30 -4.39
N CYS A 97 -3.86 9.35 -3.75
CA CYS A 97 -2.84 9.62 -2.74
C CYS A 97 -1.66 10.41 -3.30
N LEU A 98 -1.13 9.99 -4.45
CA LEU A 98 -0.03 10.69 -5.13
C LEU A 98 -0.44 12.07 -5.64
N ALA A 99 -1.64 12.19 -6.22
CA ALA A 99 -2.16 13.48 -6.69
C ALA A 99 -2.30 14.47 -5.53
N ARG A 100 -2.79 14.03 -4.37
CA ARG A 100 -2.88 14.89 -3.17
C ARG A 100 -1.50 15.26 -2.64
N ALA A 101 -0.54 14.35 -2.67
CA ALA A 101 0.85 14.64 -2.29
C ALA A 101 1.50 15.68 -3.21
N ALA A 102 1.17 15.69 -4.51
CA ALA A 102 1.67 16.69 -5.45
C ALA A 102 1.12 18.10 -5.15
N GLN A 103 -0.07 18.21 -4.57
CA GLN A 103 -0.73 19.49 -4.24
C GLN A 103 -0.16 20.19 -2.99
N GLY A 104 0.74 19.53 -2.22
CA GLY A 104 1.39 20.12 -1.05
C GLY A 104 0.67 19.87 0.28
N GLY A 105 1.34 20.19 1.40
CA GLY A 105 0.89 19.91 2.78
C GLY A 105 1.92 19.14 3.61
N GLU A 106 1.73 19.06 4.92
CA GLU A 106 2.61 18.29 5.83
C GLU A 106 2.58 16.79 5.48
N GLN A 107 1.38 16.29 5.20
CA GLN A 107 1.12 14.92 4.74
C GLN A 107 1.72 14.62 3.36
N ALA A 108 1.93 15.65 2.53
CA ALA A 108 2.53 15.53 1.21
C ALA A 108 4.04 15.25 1.25
N ARG A 109 4.76 15.70 2.28
CA ARG A 109 6.23 15.52 2.36
C ARG A 109 6.61 14.06 2.60
N ALA A 110 5.85 13.35 3.43
CA ALA A 110 6.02 11.91 3.64
C ALA A 110 5.77 11.12 2.34
N ALA A 111 4.77 11.55 1.56
CA ALA A 111 4.40 10.90 0.31
C ALA A 111 5.35 11.18 -0.89
N ARG A 112 6.32 12.10 -0.79
CA ARG A 112 7.29 12.38 -1.88
C ARG A 112 8.26 11.25 -2.17
N ARG A 113 8.35 10.24 -1.29
CA ARG A 113 9.17 9.03 -1.46
C ARG A 113 8.32 7.79 -1.74
N VAL A 114 7.08 8.02 -2.16
CA VAL A 114 6.12 6.99 -2.52
C VAL A 114 6.16 6.82 -4.03
N GLU A 115 6.56 5.63 -4.46
CA GLU A 115 6.36 5.18 -5.84
C GLU A 115 5.04 4.40 -5.90
N ALA A 116 4.33 4.43 -7.03
CA ALA A 116 3.16 3.57 -7.22
C ALA A 116 3.37 2.67 -8.45
N ALA A 117 3.18 1.37 -8.26
CA ALA A 117 3.02 0.43 -9.34
C ALA A 117 1.54 0.03 -9.41
N VAL A 118 0.91 0.37 -10.52
CA VAL A 118 -0.50 0.09 -10.78
C VAL A 118 -0.59 -1.13 -11.69
N ARG A 119 -1.41 -2.11 -11.31
CA ARG A 119 -1.83 -3.17 -12.23
C ARG A 119 -3.34 -3.10 -12.46
N PRO A 120 -3.79 -3.10 -13.73
CA PRO A 120 -5.21 -3.35 -14.00
C PRO A 120 -5.57 -4.73 -13.44
N ALA A 121 -6.80 -4.88 -12.96
CA ALA A 121 -7.29 -6.21 -12.60
C ALA A 121 -7.10 -7.17 -13.78
N PRO A 122 -6.74 -8.44 -13.56
CA PRO A 122 -6.80 -9.42 -14.63
C PRO A 122 -8.23 -9.41 -15.20
N ALA A 123 -8.33 -9.35 -16.53
CA ALA A 123 -9.63 -9.50 -17.20
C ALA A 123 -10.23 -10.87 -16.81
N PRO A 124 -11.56 -10.96 -16.63
CA PRO A 124 -12.24 -12.19 -16.26
C PRO A 124 -12.02 -13.31 -17.29
#